data_AF-A0A9D9SK23-F1
#
_entry.id   AF-A0A9D9SK23-F1
#
_cell.length_a   1.000
_cell.length_b   1.000
_cell.length_c   1.000
_cell.angle_alpha   90.00
_cell.angle_beta   90.00
_cell.angle_gamma   90.00
#
_symmetry.space_group_name_H-M   'P 1'
#
loop_
_entity.id
_entity.type
_entity.pdbx_description
1 polymer ?
#
loop_
_entity_poly.entity_id
_entity_poly.type
_entity_poly.pdbx_seq_one_letter_code
_entity_poly.pdbx_strand_id
1 'polypeptide(L)'
;MTGAVPSLACLPAFLPPDLATALAGGERWVTRFDGADTVWHTWGDAHRPCVVLLHGGSGSWTHWVRNIAPLRDAGWRVLVPDLPGFGDSDLPAGC
;
A
#
# COMPACT_ATOMS: atom_id res chain seq x y z
N MET A 1 -12.06 -7.26 -17.05
CA MET A 1 -11.63 -6.53 -15.85
C MET A 1 -11.77 -7.47 -14.67
N THR A 2 -10.72 -8.22 -14.33
CA THR A 2 -10.70 -9.03 -13.10
C THR A 2 -10.67 -8.05 -11.92
N GLY A 3 -11.74 -8.00 -11.14
CA GLY A 3 -11.80 -7.18 -9.95
C GLY A 3 -10.69 -7.61 -8.98
N ALA A 4 -9.93 -6.65 -8.46
CA ALA A 4 -8.96 -6.90 -7.43
C ALA A 4 -9.70 -7.44 -6.19
N VAL A 5 -9.29 -8.60 -5.68
CA VAL A 5 -9.84 -9.14 -4.43
C VAL A 5 -8.96 -8.64 -3.29
N PRO A 6 -9.50 -7.93 -2.28
CA PRO A 6 -8.69 -7.49 -1.16
C PRO A 6 -8.30 -8.67 -0.27
N SER A 7 -7.07 -8.64 0.23
CA SER A 7 -6.62 -9.44 1.37
C SER A 7 -6.21 -8.53 2.52
N LEU A 8 -5.98 -9.07 3.72
CA LEU A 8 -5.34 -8.29 4.78
C LEU A 8 -3.90 -7.96 4.38
N ALA A 9 -3.45 -6.75 4.69
CA ALA A 9 -2.05 -6.37 4.54
C ALA A 9 -1.20 -7.10 5.59
N CYS A 10 -0.10 -7.72 5.14
CA CYS A 10 0.91 -8.26 6.02
C CYS A 10 1.82 -7.12 6.48
N LEU A 11 1.83 -6.83 7.79
CA LEU A 11 2.70 -5.80 8.33
C LEU A 11 4.14 -6.33 8.49
N PRO A 12 5.16 -5.55 8.12
CA PRO A 12 6.55 -5.97 8.26
C PRO A 12 6.93 -6.21 9.72
N ALA A 13 7.60 -7.33 9.98
CA ALA A 13 8.00 -7.72 11.33
C ALA A 13 8.95 -6.72 12.02
N PHE A 14 9.61 -5.85 11.25
CA PHE A 14 10.51 -4.83 11.79
C PHE A 14 9.77 -3.56 12.29
N LEU A 15 8.45 -3.46 12.13
CA LEU A 15 7.72 -2.29 12.61
C LEU A 15 7.77 -2.19 14.14
N PRO A 16 8.05 -1.00 14.69
CA PRO A 16 7.82 -0.71 16.10
C PRO A 16 6.38 -1.09 16.52
N PRO A 17 6.15 -1.62 17.74
CA PRO A 17 4.83 -2.09 18.17
C PRO A 17 3.72 -1.04 18.09
N ASP A 18 4.05 0.22 18.35
CA ASP A 18 3.12 1.36 18.22
C ASP A 18 2.67 1.55 16.77
N LEU A 19 3.59 1.48 15.81
CA LEU A 19 3.27 1.56 14.39
C LEU A 19 2.52 0.33 13.90
N ALA A 20 2.90 -0.88 14.35
CA ALA A 20 2.17 -2.10 14.02
C ALA A 20 0.70 -2.02 14.49
N THR A 21 0.48 -1.51 15.70
CA THR A 21 -0.86 -1.27 16.25
C THR A 21 -1.61 -0.22 15.45
N ALA A 22 -0.98 0.93 15.16
CA ALA A 22 -1.61 2.02 14.42
C ALA A 22 -2.00 1.63 12.99
N LEU A 23 -1.24 0.74 12.36
CA LEU A 23 -1.43 0.27 10.99
C LEU A 23 -2.19 -1.07 10.89
N ALA A 24 -2.67 -1.61 12.00
CA ALA A 24 -3.50 -2.81 11.97
C ALA A 24 -4.77 -2.61 11.12
N GLY A 25 -5.23 -3.68 10.48
CA GLY A 25 -6.44 -3.66 9.63
C GLY A 25 -6.24 -3.03 8.24
N GLY A 26 -5.00 -2.83 7.80
CA GLY A 26 -4.73 -2.46 6.41
C GLY A 26 -5.17 -3.54 5.44
N GLU A 27 -5.58 -3.12 4.24
CA GLU A 27 -5.96 -4.01 3.13
C GLU A 27 -4.85 -4.01 2.08
N ARG A 28 -4.57 -5.17 1.51
CA ARG A 28 -3.70 -5.38 0.35
C ARG A 28 -4.56 -5.63 -0.88
N TRP A 29 -4.28 -4.88 -1.95
CA TRP A 29 -4.93 -5.01 -3.23
C TRP A 29 -3.90 -5.26 -4.33
N VAL A 30 -4.32 -5.93 -5.39
CA VAL A 30 -3.48 -6.19 -6.57
C VAL A 30 -4.19 -5.68 -7.82
N THR A 31 -3.51 -4.84 -8.58
CA THR A 31 -3.94 -4.46 -9.94
C THR A 31 -2.99 -5.07 -10.94
N ARG A 32 -3.53 -5.78 -11.92
CA ARG A 32 -2.74 -6.38 -13.00
C ARG A 32 -2.76 -5.49 -14.24
N PHE A 33 -1.60 -5.14 -14.76
CA PHE A 33 -1.45 -4.39 -16.01
C PHE A 33 -0.29 -4.98 -16.83
N ASP A 34 -0.55 -5.24 -18.11
CA ASP A 34 0.42 -5.81 -19.06
C ASP A 34 1.17 -7.05 -18.53
N GLY A 35 0.44 -7.92 -17.83
CA GLY A 35 1.00 -9.16 -17.28
C GLY A 35 1.79 -9.01 -15.98
N ALA A 36 2.00 -7.79 -15.47
CA ALA A 36 2.65 -7.51 -14.20
C ALA A 36 1.64 -7.08 -13.13
N ASP A 37 1.84 -7.56 -11.91
CA ASP A 37 1.03 -7.21 -10.75
C ASP A 37 1.64 -6.01 -9.99
N THR A 38 0.80 -5.02 -9.68
CA THR A 38 1.14 -3.91 -8.77
C THR A 38 0.36 -4.06 -7.48
N VAL A 39 1.08 -4.02 -6.36
CA VAL A 39 0.54 -4.19 -5.01
C VAL A 39 0.27 -2.82 -4.39
N TRP A 40 -0.91 -2.70 -3.78
CA TRP A 40 -1.35 -1.53 -3.04
C TRP A 40 -1.64 -1.90 -1.61
N HIS A 41 -1.13 -1.10 -0.67
CA HIS A 41 -1.49 -1.17 0.73
C HIS A 41 -2.42 -0.01 1.04
N THR A 42 -3.57 -0.28 1.65
CA THR A 42 -4.63 0.72 1.81
C THR A 42 -5.21 0.75 3.21
N TRP A 43 -5.55 1.95 3.66
CA TRP A 43 -6.20 2.20 4.95
C TRP A 43 -7.31 3.23 4.80
N GLY A 44 -8.35 3.09 5.60
CA GLY A 44 -9.49 4.01 5.62
C GLY A 44 -10.66 3.57 4.74
N ASP A 45 -11.82 4.17 5.01
CA ASP A 45 -13.09 3.85 4.38
C ASP A 45 -13.08 4.09 2.86
N ALA A 46 -13.62 3.13 2.08
CA ALA A 46 -13.63 3.14 0.62
C ALA A 46 -14.41 4.31 0.00
N HIS A 47 -15.28 4.97 0.76
CA HIS A 47 -16.09 6.11 0.34
C HIS A 47 -15.47 7.46 0.69
N ARG A 48 -14.28 7.49 1.33
CA ARG A 48 -13.56 8.74 1.64
C ARG A 48 -12.72 9.21 0.45
N PRO A 49 -12.40 10.52 0.37
CA PRO A 49 -11.43 11.03 -0.60
C PRO A 49 -10.08 10.32 -0.46
N CYS A 50 -9.47 9.97 -1.59
CA CYS A 50 -8.21 9.25 -1.61
C CYS A 50 -7.00 10.18 -1.58
N VAL A 51 -5.94 9.76 -0.88
CA VAL A 51 -4.57 10.28 -1.00
C VAL A 51 -3.65 9.13 -1.40
N VAL A 52 -2.78 9.36 -2.39
CA VAL A 52 -1.81 8.36 -2.86
C VAL A 52 -0.41 8.77 -2.43
N LEU A 53 0.31 7.87 -1.76
CA LEU A 53 1.68 8.11 -1.29
C LEU A 53 2.67 7.29 -2.12
N LEU A 54 3.38 7.95 -3.04
CA LEU A 54 4.34 7.31 -3.94
C LEU A 54 5.76 7.40 -3.36
N HIS A 55 6.47 6.28 -3.25
CA HIS A 55 7.87 6.28 -2.84
C HIS A 55 8.81 6.67 -4.01
N GLY A 56 10.04 7.09 -3.68
CA GLY A 56 11.11 7.32 -4.65
C GLY A 56 11.99 6.08 -4.91
N GLY A 57 13.15 6.27 -5.55
CA GLY A 57 14.05 5.17 -5.94
C GLY A 57 14.52 4.30 -4.76
N SER A 58 14.59 2.98 -4.99
CA SER A 58 14.93 1.91 -4.00
C SER A 58 13.99 1.78 -2.79
N GLY A 59 12.84 2.47 -2.80
CA GLY A 59 11.88 2.44 -1.71
C GLY A 59 10.80 1.35 -1.81
N SER A 60 9.92 1.35 -0.82
CA SER A 60 8.65 0.61 -0.81
C SER A 60 7.59 1.42 -0.06
N TRP A 61 6.37 0.90 0.05
CA TRP A 61 5.29 1.52 0.82
C TRP A 61 5.70 1.87 2.26
N THR A 62 6.67 1.14 2.82
CA THR A 62 7.13 1.29 4.20
C THR A 62 7.79 2.64 4.49
N HIS A 63 8.19 3.41 3.48
CA HIS A 63 8.67 4.79 3.64
C HIS A 63 7.64 5.70 4.31
N TRP A 64 6.36 5.34 4.23
CA TRP A 64 5.24 6.17 4.68
C TRP A 64 4.60 5.70 5.99
N VAL A 65 5.16 4.72 6.70
CA VAL A 65 4.53 4.10 7.89
C VAL A 65 4.14 5.10 8.98
N ARG A 66 4.86 6.24 9.09
CA ARG A 66 4.56 7.31 10.04
C ARG A 66 3.54 8.33 9.54
N ASN A 67 3.19 8.29 8.25
CA ASN A 67 2.24 9.21 7.61
C ASN A 67 0.86 8.59 7.44
N ILE A 68 0.77 7.26 7.29
CA ILE A 68 -0.46 6.55 6.97
C ILE A 68 -1.53 6.76 8.05
N ALA A 69 -1.25 6.45 9.31
CA ALA A 69 -2.24 6.59 10.38
C ALA A 69 -2.71 8.05 10.57
N PRO A 70 -1.83 9.07 10.64
CA PRO A 70 -2.28 10.47 10.69
C PRO A 70 -3.18 10.90 9.52
N LEU A 71 -2.89 10.47 8.30
CA LEU A 71 -3.71 10.79 7.13
C LEU A 71 -5.06 10.05 7.16
N ARG A 72 -5.06 8.76 7.53
CA ARG A 72 -6.28 7.98 7.74
C ARG A 72 -7.17 8.65 8.78
N ASP A 73 -6.60 9.00 9.93
CA ASP A 73 -7.33 9.58 11.07
C ASP A 73 -7.83 11.01 10.76
N ALA A 74 -7.18 11.71 9.84
CA ALA A 74 -7.67 12.96 9.24
C ALA A 74 -8.82 12.76 8.22
N GLY A 75 -9.25 11.52 7.98
CA GLY A 75 -10.43 11.19 7.17
C GLY A 75 -10.16 10.85 5.71
N TRP A 76 -8.90 10.59 5.32
CA TRP A 76 -8.54 10.17 3.97
C TRP A 76 -8.56 8.64 3.83
N ARG A 77 -8.89 8.14 2.64
CA ARG A 77 -8.47 6.80 2.22
C ARG A 77 -7.03 6.88 1.71
N VAL A 78 -6.11 6.24 2.42
CA VAL A 78 -4.69 6.26 2.09
C VAL A 78 -4.37 5.07 1.21
N LEU A 79 -3.81 5.32 0.02
CA LEU A 79 -3.36 4.31 -0.92
C LEU A 79 -1.84 4.40 -1.05
N VAL A 80 -1.13 3.32 -0.77
CA VAL A 80 0.34 3.29 -0.77
C VAL A 80 0.81 2.12 -1.64
N PRO A 81 1.06 2.35 -2.94
CA PRO A 81 1.58 1.31 -3.81
C PRO A 81 3.06 1.02 -3.52
N ASP A 82 3.44 -0.23 -3.71
CA ASP A 82 4.80 -0.56 -4.11
C ASP A 82 4.88 -0.30 -5.62
N LEU A 83 5.72 0.64 -6.06
CA LEU A 83 5.85 0.96 -7.49
C LEU A 83 6.39 -0.26 -8.27
N PRO A 84 6.10 -0.39 -9.58
CA PRO A 84 6.53 -1.54 -10.36
C PRO A 84 8.04 -1.81 -10.23
N GLY A 85 8.40 -3.07 -9.96
CA GLY A 85 9.78 -3.50 -9.70
C GLY A 85 10.27 -3.30 -8.25
N PHE A 86 9.40 -2.85 -7.34
CA PHE A 86 9.74 -2.64 -5.92
C PHE A 86 8.77 -3.34 -4.99
N GLY A 87 9.22 -3.57 -3.74
CA GLY A 87 8.39 -4.16 -2.68
C GLY A 87 7.78 -5.49 -3.10
N ASP A 88 6.47 -5.61 -2.97
CA ASP A 88 5.71 -6.80 -3.37
C ASP A 88 5.20 -6.76 -4.82
N SER A 89 5.50 -5.71 -5.59
CA SER A 89 5.08 -5.56 -6.99
C SER A 89 6.05 -6.27 -7.94
N ASP A 90 5.51 -6.81 -9.03
CA ASP A 90 6.30 -7.44 -10.08
C ASP A 90 7.23 -6.45 -10.76
N LEU A 91 8.39 -6.95 -11.21
CA LEU A 91 9.23 -6.25 -12.18
C LEU A 91 8.55 -6.31 -13.57
N PRO A 92 8.24 -5.16 -14.20
CA PRO A 92 7.67 -5.16 -15.54
C PRO A 92 8.60 -5.81 -16.57
N ALA A 93 8.02 -6.36 -17.63
CA ALA A 93 8.80 -6.88 -18.75
C ALA A 93 9.59 -5.77 -19.45
N GLY A 94 10.85 -6.03 -19.79
CA GLY A 94 11.71 -5.12 -20.56
C GLY A 94 12.47 -4.07 -19.74
N CYS A 95 12.48 -4.17 -18.41
CA CYS A 95 13.33 -3.38 -17.50
C CYS A 95 14.68 -4.04 -17.23
#